data_AF-A0A1F4HSF5-F1
#
_entry.id   AF-A0A1F4HSF5-F1
#
_cell.length_a   1.000
_cell.length_b   1.000
_cell.length_c   1.000
_cell.angle_alpha   90.00
_cell.angle_beta   90.00
_cell.angle_gamma   90.00
#
_symmetry.space_group_name_H-M   'P 1'
#
loop_
_entity.id
_entity.type
_entity.pdbx_description
1 polymer ?
#
loop_
_entity_poly.entity_id
_entity_poly.type
_entity_poly.pdbx_seq_one_letter_code
_entity_poly.pdbx_strand_id
1 'polypeptide(L)'
;MTVLGESEVRALLEALDDEYRAWATYDQVLADFGEVRPFSNIREAEARHIQALLVLFERYGLAVPANPWPGKVERYATLQAACEAGVAAEVANGDMYTRLLGQTQRGDILGVLQNLQLASQQRHLPAFQRCAHRGTGGGAGGGIGRGGQRVRHRGGA
;
A
#
# COMPACT_ATOMS: atom_id res chain seq x y z
N MET A 1 -24.16 -21.82 0.88
CA MET A 1 -23.35 -20.76 1.51
C MET A 1 -22.98 -21.22 2.91
N THR A 2 -21.69 -21.38 3.21
CA THR A 2 -21.25 -21.65 4.58
C THR A 2 -21.22 -20.35 5.36
N VAL A 3 -21.93 -20.30 6.48
CA VAL A 3 -21.95 -19.16 7.39
C VAL A 3 -20.56 -19.00 8.02
N LEU A 4 -20.06 -17.76 8.07
CA LEU A 4 -18.80 -17.44 8.73
C LEU A 4 -18.95 -17.43 10.25
N GLY A 5 -17.91 -17.85 10.96
CA GLY A 5 -17.82 -17.64 12.40
C GLY A 5 -17.63 -16.15 12.75
N GLU A 6 -17.99 -15.74 13.96
CA GLU A 6 -17.84 -14.34 14.40
C GLU A 6 -16.39 -13.84 14.32
N SER A 7 -15.40 -14.72 14.58
CA SER A 7 -13.98 -14.40 14.44
C SER A 7 -13.58 -14.10 13.00
N GLU A 8 -14.13 -14.85 12.04
CA GLU A 8 -13.86 -14.67 10.61
C GLU A 8 -14.48 -13.36 10.10
N VAL A 9 -15.73 -13.07 10.52
CA VAL A 9 -16.40 -11.81 10.19
C VAL A 9 -15.61 -10.62 10.75
N ARG A 10 -15.18 -10.69 12.02
CA ARG A 10 -14.37 -9.64 12.64
C ARG A 10 -13.04 -9.47 11.90
N ALA A 11 -12.38 -10.55 11.51
CA ALA A 11 -11.12 -10.50 10.79
C ALA A 11 -11.27 -9.83 9.41
N LEU A 12 -12.33 -10.14 8.66
CA LEU A 12 -12.58 -9.52 7.36
C LEU A 12 -12.94 -8.04 7.48
N LEU A 13 -13.73 -7.66 8.49
CA LEU A 13 -14.04 -6.26 8.77
C LEU A 13 -12.80 -5.47 9.17
N GLU A 14 -11.95 -6.05 10.01
CA GLU A 14 -10.71 -5.44 10.46
C GLU A 14 -9.72 -5.25 9.30
N ALA A 15 -9.52 -6.30 8.48
CA ALA A 15 -8.68 -6.19 7.29
C ALA A 15 -9.19 -5.09 6.35
N LEU A 16 -10.50 -5.04 6.09
CA LEU A 16 -11.07 -4.03 5.19
C LEU A 16 -10.92 -2.60 5.74
N ASP A 17 -11.13 -2.39 7.04
CA ASP A 17 -10.92 -1.06 7.65
C ASP A 17 -9.46 -0.60 7.55
N ASP A 18 -8.51 -1.52 7.76
CA ASP A 18 -7.09 -1.20 7.67
C ASP A 18 -6.66 -0.86 6.24
N GLU A 19 -7.09 -1.65 5.25
CA GLU A 19 -6.84 -1.35 3.82
C GLU A 19 -7.49 -0.02 3.38
N TYR A 20 -8.69 0.29 3.90
CA TYR A 20 -9.32 1.59 3.69
C TYR A 20 -8.53 2.74 4.28
N ARG A 21 -7.99 2.55 5.48
CA ARG A 21 -7.17 3.55 6.16
C ARG A 21 -5.85 3.78 5.42
N ALA A 22 -5.18 2.72 5.00
CA ALA A 22 -3.94 2.79 4.22
C ALA A 22 -4.19 3.51 2.89
N TRP A 23 -5.21 3.10 2.12
CA TRP A 23 -5.58 3.76 0.87
C TRP A 23 -5.84 5.26 1.06
N ALA A 24 -6.68 5.62 2.05
CA ALA A 24 -7.02 7.02 2.32
C ALA A 24 -5.81 7.83 2.78
N THR A 25 -4.91 7.24 3.57
CA THR A 25 -3.68 7.88 4.03
C THR A 25 -2.77 8.19 2.84
N TYR A 26 -2.55 7.20 1.97
CA TYR A 26 -1.66 7.37 0.82
C TYR A 26 -2.26 8.29 -0.23
N ASP A 27 -3.58 8.25 -0.45
CA ASP A 27 -4.27 9.22 -1.31
C ASP A 27 -4.15 10.65 -0.78
N GLN A 28 -4.29 10.86 0.53
CA GLN A 28 -4.10 12.17 1.14
C GLN A 28 -2.65 12.67 1.01
N VAL A 29 -1.65 11.79 1.18
CA VAL A 29 -0.25 12.15 0.96
C VAL A 29 -0.01 12.57 -0.50
N LEU A 30 -0.61 11.88 -1.46
CA LEU A 30 -0.49 12.25 -2.88
C LEU A 30 -1.18 13.57 -3.20
N ALA A 31 -2.31 13.86 -2.56
CA ALA A 31 -2.97 15.16 -2.66
C ALA A 31 -2.09 16.30 -2.11
N ASP A 32 -1.31 16.04 -1.07
CA ASP A 32 -0.50 17.05 -0.38
C ASP A 32 0.87 17.27 -1.03
N PHE A 33 1.50 16.20 -1.53
CA PHE A 33 2.88 16.22 -2.02
C PHE A 33 3.01 15.91 -3.53
N GLY A 34 1.90 15.65 -4.22
CA GLY A 34 1.85 15.26 -5.63
C GLY A 34 2.11 13.77 -5.86
N GLU A 35 2.20 13.36 -7.12
CA GLU A 35 2.39 11.97 -7.55
C GLU A 35 3.80 11.43 -7.23
N VAL A 36 4.04 11.12 -5.96
CA VAL A 36 5.33 10.70 -5.41
C VAL A 36 5.37 9.23 -5.06
N ARG A 37 6.53 8.59 -5.30
CA ARG A 37 6.78 7.20 -4.90
C ARG A 37 7.26 7.14 -3.44
N PRO A 38 6.90 6.09 -2.68
CA PRO A 38 6.18 4.90 -3.12
C PRO A 38 4.64 5.02 -3.06
N PHE A 39 4.10 6.10 -2.50
CA PHE A 39 2.67 6.29 -2.23
C PHE A 39 1.77 6.01 -3.43
N SER A 40 2.09 6.52 -4.62
CA SER A 40 1.23 6.32 -5.80
C SER A 40 1.07 4.84 -6.16
N ASN A 41 2.18 4.09 -6.19
CA ASN A 41 2.15 2.66 -6.49
C ASN A 41 1.46 1.85 -5.38
N ILE A 42 1.63 2.24 -4.12
CA ILE A 42 1.07 1.51 -2.98
C ILE A 42 -0.42 1.81 -2.83
N ARG A 43 -0.89 3.04 -3.05
CA ARG A 43 -2.33 3.34 -3.12
C ARG A 43 -3.05 2.44 -4.14
N GLU A 44 -2.46 2.24 -5.32
CA GLU A 44 -3.01 1.31 -6.33
C GLU A 44 -2.92 -0.17 -5.91
N ALA A 45 -2.01 -0.53 -5.01
CA ALA A 45 -1.99 -1.84 -4.39
C ALA A 45 -3.12 -2.00 -3.36
N GLU A 46 -3.32 -1.02 -2.48
CA GLU A 46 -4.39 -1.06 -1.48
C GLU A 46 -5.78 -1.07 -2.14
N ALA A 47 -5.95 -0.36 -3.26
CA ALA A 47 -7.18 -0.45 -4.05
C ALA A 47 -7.47 -1.91 -4.49
N ARG A 48 -6.45 -2.67 -4.87
CA ARG A 48 -6.59 -4.08 -5.26
C ARG A 48 -6.77 -4.99 -4.05
N HIS A 49 -6.16 -4.69 -2.91
CA HIS A 49 -6.38 -5.41 -1.66
C HIS A 49 -7.84 -5.27 -1.18
N ILE A 50 -8.37 -4.04 -1.20
CA ILE A 50 -9.79 -3.76 -0.95
C ILE A 50 -10.65 -4.64 -1.86
N GLN A 51 -10.42 -4.63 -3.18
CA GLN A 51 -11.22 -5.44 -4.10
C GLN A 51 -11.15 -6.95 -3.77
N ALA A 52 -9.97 -7.47 -3.41
CA ALA A 52 -9.82 -8.88 -3.02
C ALA A 52 -10.65 -9.21 -1.77
N LEU A 53 -10.71 -8.32 -0.79
CA LEU A 53 -11.56 -8.46 0.39
C LEU A 53 -13.04 -8.36 0.01
N LEU A 54 -13.44 -7.41 -0.83
CA LEU A 54 -14.83 -7.25 -1.27
C LEU A 54 -15.39 -8.52 -1.94
N VAL A 55 -14.57 -9.25 -2.70
CA VAL A 55 -14.93 -10.55 -3.27
C VAL A 55 -15.28 -11.58 -2.18
N LEU A 56 -14.57 -11.57 -1.03
CA LEU A 56 -14.93 -12.41 0.12
C LEU A 56 -16.22 -11.95 0.79
N PHE A 57 -16.42 -10.63 0.94
CA PHE A 57 -17.67 -10.09 1.49
C PHE A 57 -18.87 -10.52 0.64
N GLU A 58 -18.79 -10.38 -0.68
CA GLU A 58 -19.82 -10.82 -1.62
C GLU A 58 -20.07 -12.33 -1.51
N ARG A 59 -19.00 -13.14 -1.55
CA ARG A 59 -19.08 -14.61 -1.45
C ARG A 59 -19.82 -15.08 -0.20
N TYR A 60 -19.58 -14.42 0.94
CA TYR A 60 -20.15 -14.78 2.22
C TYR A 60 -21.42 -13.99 2.58
N GLY A 61 -21.90 -13.13 1.68
CA GLY A 61 -23.12 -12.33 1.89
C GLY A 61 -23.00 -11.31 3.02
N LEU A 62 -21.79 -10.80 3.28
CA LEU A 62 -21.55 -9.77 4.28
C LEU A 62 -21.86 -8.37 3.73
N ALA A 63 -22.44 -7.52 4.58
CA ALA A 63 -22.58 -6.10 4.26
C ALA A 63 -21.20 -5.43 4.21
N VAL A 64 -20.93 -4.69 3.14
CA VAL A 64 -19.69 -3.94 2.98
C VAL A 64 -19.82 -2.58 3.69
N PRO A 65 -19.02 -2.30 4.72
CA PRO A 65 -19.01 -0.97 5.35
C PRO A 65 -18.45 0.07 4.37
N ALA A 66 -18.98 1.30 4.42
CA ALA A 66 -18.41 2.41 3.68
C ALA A 66 -17.05 2.81 4.28
N ASN A 67 -16.12 3.27 3.43
CA ASN A 67 -14.81 3.77 3.89
C ASN A 67 -14.98 5.04 4.75
N PRO A 68 -14.63 5.01 6.06
CA PRO A 68 -14.84 6.14 6.94
C PRO A 68 -13.67 7.13 6.96
N TRP A 69 -12.54 6.82 6.31
CA TRP A 69 -11.25 7.49 6.45
C TRP A 69 -11.00 8.73 5.58
N PRO A 70 -11.64 8.93 4.40
CA PRO A 70 -11.47 10.16 3.64
C PRO A 70 -11.70 11.41 4.51
N GLY A 71 -10.72 12.30 4.54
CA GLY A 71 -10.73 13.51 5.36
C GLY A 71 -10.50 13.32 6.88
N LYS A 72 -10.24 12.09 7.34
CA LYS A 72 -9.97 11.78 8.76
C LYS A 72 -8.59 11.19 9.03
N VAL A 73 -7.81 10.94 7.97
CA VAL A 73 -6.43 10.45 8.07
C VAL A 73 -5.48 11.57 8.50
N GLU A 74 -4.35 11.17 9.08
CA GLU A 74 -3.30 12.09 9.46
C GLU A 74 -2.70 12.80 8.24
N ARG A 75 -2.34 14.06 8.43
CA ARG A 75 -1.58 14.85 7.45
C ARG A 75 -0.17 15.05 7.97
N TYR A 76 0.80 14.89 7.09
CA TYR A 76 2.21 14.96 7.47
C TYR A 76 2.81 16.31 7.06
N ALA A 77 3.70 16.85 7.89
CA ALA A 77 4.36 18.12 7.60
C ALA A 77 5.37 18.01 6.44
N THR A 78 5.94 16.82 6.21
CA THR A 78 6.91 16.56 5.15
C THR A 78 6.72 15.18 4.55
N LEU A 79 7.18 15.00 3.30
CA LEU A 79 7.20 13.69 2.65
C LEU A 79 8.06 12.67 3.42
N GLN A 80 9.13 13.15 4.08
CA GLN A 80 9.98 12.31 4.92
C GLN A 80 9.20 11.73 6.11
N ALA A 81 8.45 12.57 6.84
CA ALA A 81 7.61 12.12 7.94
C ALA A 81 6.52 11.14 7.48
N ALA A 82 5.91 11.40 6.32
CA ALA A 82 4.95 10.46 5.71
C ALA A 82 5.60 9.10 5.40
N CYS A 83 6.83 9.08 4.91
CA CYS A 83 7.54 7.84 4.61
C CYS A 83 7.94 7.05 5.86
N GLU A 84 8.33 7.73 6.94
CA GLU A 84 8.58 7.10 8.24
C GLU A 84 7.30 6.51 8.83
N ALA A 85 6.18 7.25 8.76
CA ALA A 85 4.87 6.75 9.16
C ALA A 85 4.44 5.54 8.32
N GLY A 86 4.70 5.55 7.01
CA GLY A 86 4.47 4.40 6.14
C GLY A 86 5.25 3.15 6.57
N VAL A 87 6.51 3.29 7.00
CA VAL A 87 7.26 2.14 7.55
C VAL A 87 6.55 1.55 8.78
N ALA A 88 6.13 2.41 9.71
CA ALA A 88 5.43 1.96 10.92
C ALA A 88 4.08 1.30 10.58
N ALA A 89 3.33 1.87 9.61
CA ALA A 89 2.06 1.33 9.15
C ALA A 89 2.22 -0.06 8.55
N GLU A 90 3.22 -0.30 7.69
CA GLU A 90 3.42 -1.61 7.06
C GLU A 90 3.90 -2.68 8.06
N VAL A 91 4.68 -2.31 9.08
CA VAL A 91 5.00 -3.25 10.17
C VAL A 91 3.73 -3.63 10.93
N ALA A 92 2.93 -2.64 11.32
CA ALA A 92 1.67 -2.88 12.02
C ALA A 92 0.68 -3.71 11.19
N ASN A 93 0.59 -3.48 9.88
CA ASN A 93 -0.24 -4.24 8.95
C ASN A 93 0.23 -5.71 8.83
N GLY A 94 1.54 -5.95 8.72
CA GLY A 94 2.11 -7.30 8.72
C GLY A 94 1.80 -8.08 10.01
N ASP A 95 1.88 -7.41 11.17
CA ASP A 95 1.55 -7.99 12.48
C ASP A 95 0.04 -8.24 12.62
N MET A 96 -0.79 -7.31 12.14
CA MET A 96 -2.24 -7.49 12.05
C MET A 96 -2.57 -8.74 11.26
N TYR A 97 -2.06 -8.89 10.03
CA TYR A 97 -2.34 -10.07 9.23
C TYR A 97 -1.85 -11.37 9.89
N THR A 98 -0.73 -11.35 10.60
CA THR A 98 -0.26 -12.52 11.38
C THR A 98 -1.34 -12.97 12.38
N ARG A 99 -1.96 -12.02 13.09
CA ARG A 99 -3.06 -12.31 14.02
C ARG A 99 -4.34 -12.74 13.30
N LEU A 100 -4.68 -12.10 12.18
CA LEU A 100 -5.90 -12.40 11.41
C LEU A 100 -5.87 -13.80 10.78
N LEU A 101 -4.69 -14.25 10.32
CA LEU A 101 -4.50 -15.59 9.80
C LEU A 101 -4.82 -16.70 10.82
N GLY A 102 -4.68 -16.40 12.12
CA GLY A 102 -5.09 -17.32 13.19
C GLY A 102 -6.60 -17.42 13.42
N GLN A 103 -7.43 -16.60 12.75
CA GLN A 103 -8.87 -16.53 12.99
C GLN A 103 -9.71 -17.45 12.10
N THR A 104 -9.09 -18.12 11.12
CA THR A 104 -9.77 -18.98 10.15
C THR A 104 -8.91 -20.16 9.72
N GLN A 105 -9.55 -21.24 9.28
CA GLN A 105 -8.90 -22.35 8.57
C GLN A 105 -9.41 -22.47 7.12
N ARG A 106 -10.23 -21.52 6.65
CA ARG A 106 -10.82 -21.55 5.31
C ARG A 106 -9.77 -21.13 4.29
N GLY A 107 -9.52 -22.00 3.32
CA GLY A 107 -8.46 -21.78 2.33
C GLY A 107 -8.63 -20.52 1.48
N ASP A 108 -9.86 -20.11 1.18
CA ASP A 108 -10.11 -18.91 0.38
C ASP A 108 -9.83 -17.61 1.15
N ILE A 109 -10.22 -17.53 2.42
CA ILE A 109 -9.87 -16.41 3.30
C ILE A 109 -8.36 -16.39 3.56
N LEU A 110 -7.78 -17.54 3.93
CA LEU A 110 -6.33 -17.66 4.16
C LEU A 110 -5.53 -17.20 2.94
N GLY A 111 -5.91 -17.62 1.73
CA GLY A 111 -5.21 -17.23 0.51
C GLY A 111 -5.21 -15.71 0.28
N VAL A 112 -6.33 -15.03 0.53
CA VAL A 112 -6.39 -13.56 0.43
C VAL A 112 -5.53 -12.90 1.51
N LEU A 113 -5.73 -13.24 2.78
CA LEU A 113 -4.99 -12.61 3.88
C LEU A 113 -3.47 -12.83 3.79
N GLN A 114 -3.02 -14.01 3.36
CA GLN A 114 -1.60 -14.30 3.13
C GLN A 114 -1.03 -13.45 2.00
N ASN A 115 -1.75 -13.28 0.90
CA ASN A 115 -1.30 -12.45 -0.22
C ASN A 115 -1.16 -10.98 0.18
N LEU A 116 -2.10 -10.46 0.97
CA LEU A 116 -2.06 -9.08 1.46
C LEU A 116 -0.88 -8.90 2.44
N GLN A 117 -0.68 -9.83 3.37
CA GLN A 117 0.49 -9.83 4.26
C GLN A 117 1.82 -9.82 3.50
N LEU A 118 1.96 -10.72 2.52
CA LEU A 118 3.18 -10.80 1.70
C LEU A 118 3.42 -9.51 0.93
N ALA A 119 2.37 -8.86 0.42
CA ALA A 119 2.48 -7.57 -0.24
C ALA A 119 3.00 -6.49 0.72
N SER A 120 2.41 -6.38 1.92
CA SER A 120 2.88 -5.43 2.94
C SER A 120 4.34 -5.68 3.31
N GLN A 121 4.68 -6.90 3.75
CA GLN A 121 6.00 -7.22 4.29
C GLN A 121 7.12 -7.23 3.24
N GLN A 122 6.86 -7.76 2.05
CA GLN A 122 7.92 -7.99 1.06
C GLN A 122 8.00 -6.91 -0.01
N ARG A 123 6.98 -6.06 -0.14
CA ARG A 123 6.91 -5.04 -1.20
C ARG A 123 6.73 -3.65 -0.64
N HIS A 124 5.72 -3.41 0.19
CA HIS A 124 5.40 -2.07 0.69
C HIS A 124 6.42 -1.61 1.73
N LEU A 125 6.68 -2.43 2.76
CA LEU A 125 7.62 -2.11 3.83
C LEU A 125 9.03 -1.77 3.29
N PRO A 126 9.66 -2.57 2.42
CA PRO A 126 10.95 -2.20 1.83
C PRO A 126 10.88 -0.92 0.98
N ALA A 127 9.75 -0.63 0.35
CA ALA A 127 9.57 0.59 -0.43
C ALA A 127 9.49 1.84 0.46
N PHE A 128 8.76 1.77 1.57
CA PHE A 128 8.73 2.85 2.56
C PHE A 128 10.06 3.01 3.28
N GLN A 129 10.76 1.93 3.63
CA GLN A 129 12.11 1.99 4.21
C GLN A 129 13.06 2.74 3.27
N ARG A 130 13.06 2.41 1.98
CA ARG A 130 13.86 3.15 0.98
C ARG A 130 13.45 4.62 0.86
N CYS A 131 12.16 4.93 1.02
CA CYS A 131 11.71 6.32 1.02
C CYS A 131 12.23 7.09 2.24
N ALA A 132 12.05 6.53 3.43
CA ALA A 132 12.52 7.13 4.68
C ALA A 132 14.05 7.28 4.73
N HIS A 133 14.81 6.34 4.14
CA HIS A 133 16.26 6.49 4.05
C HIS A 133 16.73 7.58 3.06
N ARG A 134 15.90 7.99 2.09
CA ARG A 134 16.29 9.00 1.09
C ARG A 134 16.23 10.42 1.63
N GLY A 135 15.31 10.75 2.53
CA GLY A 135 15.26 12.11 3.08
C GLY A 135 16.30 12.41 4.17
N THR A 136 17.04 11.40 4.65
CA THR A 136 18.17 11.60 5.57
C THR A 136 19.50 11.83 4.86
N GLY A 137 19.58 11.58 3.54
CA GLY A 137 20.75 11.81 2.71
C GLY A 137 20.57 13.03 1.81
N GLY A 138 20.92 14.22 2.29
CA GLY A 138 21.11 15.38 1.41
C GLY A 138 22.13 15.05 0.33
N GLY A 139 21.70 14.96 -0.92
CA GLY A 139 22.59 14.58 -2.03
C GLY A 139 21.95 14.77 -3.39
N ALA A 140 22.40 15.81 -4.08
CA ALA A 140 22.12 16.14 -5.47
C ALA A 140 21.98 14.90 -6.40
N GLY A 141 20.84 14.82 -7.08
CA GLY A 141 20.55 13.81 -8.10
C GLY A 141 19.73 14.39 -9.25
N GLY A 142 19.99 15.64 -9.63
CA GLY A 142 19.48 16.21 -10.87
C GLY A 142 20.12 15.50 -12.05
N GLY A 143 19.42 14.51 -12.61
CA GLY A 143 19.83 13.85 -13.85
C GLY A 143 19.80 14.84 -15.01
N ILE A 144 20.95 15.45 -15.31
CA ILE A 144 21.17 16.14 -16.58
C ILE A 144 21.25 15.07 -17.66
N GLY A 145 20.17 14.93 -18.44
CA GLY A 145 20.16 14.16 -19.66
C GLY A 145 21.12 14.77 -20.68
N ARG A 146 22.33 14.22 -20.80
CA ARG A 146 23.20 14.46 -21.96
C ARG A 146 22.83 13.48 -23.07
N GLY A 147 21.88 13.90 -23.90
CA GLY A 147 21.64 13.30 -25.21
C GLY A 147 22.87 13.48 -26.08
N GLY A 148 23.57 12.38 -26.36
CA GLY A 148 24.72 12.36 -27.27
C GLY A 148 24.29 12.65 -28.70
N GLN A 149 24.56 13.86 -29.18
CA GLN A 149 24.58 14.16 -30.61
C GLN A 149 25.80 13.45 -31.24
N ARG A 150 25.56 12.41 -32.04
CA ARG A 150 26.53 11.92 -33.02
C ARG A 150 26.20 12.54 -34.37
N VAL A 151 26.86 13.66 -34.66
CA VAL A 151 27.02 14.20 -36.02
C VAL A 151 27.86 13.19 -36.81
N ARG A 152 27.28 12.60 -37.87
CA ARG A 152 28.05 11.90 -38.91
C ARG A 152 28.17 12.86 -40.10
N HIS A 153 29.36 13.44 -40.25
CA HIS A 153 29.77 14.15 -41.46
C HIS A 153 30.10 13.16 -42.58
N ARG A 154 29.97 13.67 -43.80
CA ARG A 154 29.82 13.03 -45.11
C ARG A 154 31.12 13.18 -45.94
N GLY A 155 31.51 12.14 -46.68
CA GLY A 155 32.40 12.15 -47.87
C GLY A 155 33.90 12.46 -47.61
N GLY A 156 34.89 12.00 -48.38
CA GLY A 156 34.97 11.24 -49.63
C GLY A 156 36.39 11.42 -50.21
N ALA A 157 36.91 10.41 -50.92
CA ALA A 157 37.87 10.46 -52.03
C ALA A 157 38.17 9.01 -52.46
#